data_AF-A0A2N6FR37-F1
#
_entry.id   AF-A0A2N6FR37-F1
#
_cell.length_a   1.000
_cell.length_b   1.000
_cell.length_c   1.000
_cell.angle_alpha   90.00
_cell.angle_beta   90.00
_cell.angle_gamma   90.00
#
_symmetry.space_group_name_H-M   'P 1'
#
loop_
_entity.id
_entity.type
_entity.pdbx_description
1 polymer ?
#
loop_
_entity_poly.entity_id
_entity_poly.type
_entity_poly.pdbx_seq_one_letter_code
_entity_poly.pdbx_strand_id
1 'polypeptide(L)'
;METIKKDILKSFVPRAVILPLNENSKQALANEKIIPIRNLPFKIGRESRMGESERGIFVKLRIMTNDSKPNNDLYLIDNNSSLEISKEHCEISFENNNYILKDRGSTNGTTINGVSFAGKNKIEEKILKDGDTIQIGSVKSEFKFQFLVFDI
;
A
#
# COMPACT_ATOMS: atom_id res chain seq x y z
N MET A 1 15.61 12.32 32.36
CA MET A 1 14.47 12.74 31.51
C MET A 1 14.79 12.73 30.02
N GLU A 2 16.00 13.14 29.62
CA GLU A 2 16.40 13.20 28.20
C GLU A 2 16.41 11.82 27.52
N THR A 3 16.88 10.77 28.21
CA THR A 3 16.85 9.38 27.73
C THR A 3 15.42 8.88 27.50
N ILE A 4 14.51 9.13 28.44
CA ILE A 4 13.08 8.75 28.32
C ILE A 4 12.42 9.43 27.10
N LYS A 5 12.69 10.73 26.89
CA LYS A 5 12.18 11.44 25.70
C LYS A 5 12.71 10.83 24.42
N LYS A 6 13.99 10.44 24.38
CA LYS A 6 14.61 9.77 23.23
C LYS A 6 13.98 8.39 22.96
N ASP A 7 13.74 7.60 24.01
CA ASP A 7 13.12 6.27 23.89
C ASP A 7 11.67 6.36 23.43
N ILE A 8 10.91 7.35 23.92
CA ILE A 8 9.56 7.65 23.44
C ILE A 8 9.58 8.07 21.97
N LEU A 9 10.49 8.95 21.56
CA LEU A 9 10.59 9.34 20.15
C LEU A 9 10.91 8.15 19.24
N LYS A 10 11.79 7.25 19.69
CA LYS A 10 12.11 6.01 18.97
C LYS A 10 10.90 5.08 18.84
N SER A 11 10.00 5.02 19.82
CA SER A 11 8.82 4.15 19.75
C SER A 11 7.79 4.61 18.72
N PHE A 12 7.83 5.87 18.28
CA PHE A 12 6.98 6.38 17.20
C PHE A 12 7.51 6.10 15.80
N VAL A 13 8.80 5.75 15.66
CA VAL A 13 9.43 5.46 14.37
C VAL A 13 8.82 4.18 13.79
N PRO A 14 8.20 4.22 12.60
CA PRO A 14 7.69 3.02 11.95
C PRO A 14 8.85 2.14 11.48
N ARG A 15 8.57 0.88 11.12
CA ARG A 15 9.59 0.01 10.54
C ARG A 15 9.98 0.47 9.14
N ALA A 16 8.99 0.86 8.35
CA ALA A 16 9.17 1.41 7.02
C ALA A 16 8.05 2.41 6.71
N VAL A 17 8.16 3.13 5.60
CA VAL A 17 7.12 4.00 5.09
C VAL A 17 6.93 3.80 3.59
N ILE A 18 5.70 4.03 3.14
CA ILE A 18 5.35 4.16 1.73
C ILE A 18 5.08 5.63 1.45
N LEU A 19 5.82 6.20 0.51
CA LEU A 19 5.73 7.60 0.10
C LEU A 19 5.16 7.70 -1.33
N PRO A 20 4.06 8.44 -1.58
CA PRO A 20 3.56 8.64 -2.94
C PRO A 20 4.54 9.49 -3.77
N LEU A 21 4.83 9.06 -5.01
CA LEU A 21 5.82 9.72 -5.88
C LEU A 21 5.22 10.74 -6.86
N ASN A 22 3.90 10.75 -7.03
CA ASN A 22 3.21 11.68 -7.92
C ASN A 22 1.81 12.03 -7.39
N GLU A 23 1.12 12.97 -8.05
CA GLU A 23 -0.20 13.44 -7.63
C GLU A 23 -1.26 12.34 -7.68
N ASN A 24 -1.21 11.42 -8.65
CA ASN A 24 -2.15 10.30 -8.74
C ASN A 24 -2.02 9.37 -7.52
N SER A 25 -0.78 9.05 -7.11
CA SER A 25 -0.50 8.28 -5.89
C SER A 25 -0.91 9.02 -4.62
N LYS A 26 -0.74 10.35 -4.56
CA LYS A 26 -1.20 11.14 -3.40
C LYS A 26 -2.72 11.12 -3.30
N GLN A 27 -3.42 11.30 -4.42
CA GLN A 27 -4.89 11.24 -4.46
C GLN A 27 -5.41 9.84 -4.09
N ALA A 28 -4.69 8.78 -4.46
CA ALA A 28 -5.01 7.42 -4.07
C ALA A 28 -5.01 7.19 -2.54
N LEU A 29 -4.23 7.98 -1.80
CA LEU A 29 -4.12 7.93 -0.34
C LEU A 29 -5.15 8.80 0.39
N ALA A 30 -6.13 9.34 -0.33
CA ALA A 30 -7.11 10.29 0.18
C ALA A 30 -6.46 11.52 0.86
N ASN A 31 -6.30 11.49 2.19
CA ASN A 31 -5.76 12.60 2.98
C ASN A 31 -4.36 12.32 3.55
N GLU A 32 -3.83 11.11 3.38
CA GLU A 32 -2.55 10.72 3.94
C GLU A 32 -1.39 11.15 3.04
N LYS A 33 -0.37 11.78 3.64
CA LYS A 33 0.85 12.21 2.90
C LYS A 33 1.92 11.13 2.84
N ILE A 34 1.94 10.26 3.85
CA ILE A 34 2.93 9.20 4.07
C ILE A 34 2.20 8.06 4.77
N ILE A 35 2.45 6.81 4.38
CA ILE A 35 1.87 5.65 5.06
C ILE A 35 2.93 4.94 5.90
N PRO A 36 2.84 5.00 7.24
CA PRO A 36 3.75 4.28 8.11
C PRO A 36 3.40 2.79 8.19
N ILE A 37 4.39 1.93 7.93
CA ILE A 37 4.30 0.49 8.15
C ILE A 37 4.82 0.20 9.56
N ARG A 38 3.89 -0.03 10.49
CA ARG A 38 4.21 -0.37 11.89
C ARG A 38 4.19 -1.87 12.16
N ASN A 39 3.23 -2.56 11.54
CA ASN A 39 3.01 -3.99 11.69
C ASN A 39 3.18 -4.69 10.34
N LEU A 40 3.63 -5.92 10.39
CA LEU A 40 3.81 -6.79 9.23
C LEU A 40 3.09 -8.13 9.49
N PRO A 41 2.55 -8.79 8.45
CA PRO A 41 2.51 -8.33 7.06
C PRO A 41 1.57 -7.13 6.88
N PHE A 42 1.92 -6.21 5.98
CA PHE A 42 1.16 -5.00 5.66
C PHE A 42 0.50 -5.14 4.29
N LYS A 43 -0.82 -5.23 4.27
CA LYS A 43 -1.62 -5.56 3.08
C LYS A 43 -2.18 -4.31 2.42
N ILE A 44 -2.10 -4.28 1.09
CA ILE A 44 -2.54 -3.15 0.27
C ILE A 44 -3.55 -3.65 -0.77
N GLY A 45 -4.61 -2.87 -0.99
CA GLY A 45 -5.56 -3.13 -2.06
C GLY A 45 -6.50 -1.97 -2.31
N ARG A 46 -7.43 -2.14 -3.25
CA ARG A 46 -8.35 -1.06 -3.67
C ARG A 46 -9.50 -0.84 -2.69
N GLU A 47 -9.81 0.43 -2.43
CA GLU A 47 -11.08 0.83 -1.82
C GLU A 47 -12.22 0.56 -2.81
N SER A 48 -12.98 -0.51 -2.57
CA SER A 48 -14.10 -0.91 -3.44
C SER A 48 -15.44 -0.31 -3.03
N ARG A 49 -15.52 0.32 -1.86
CA ARG A 49 -16.75 0.89 -1.31
C ARG A 49 -16.96 2.33 -1.79
N MET A 50 -16.65 2.62 -3.05
CA MET A 50 -16.82 3.98 -3.57
C MET A 50 -18.28 4.22 -3.96
N GLY A 51 -18.75 5.45 -3.74
CA GLY A 51 -20.00 5.99 -4.24
C GLY A 51 -19.77 7.36 -4.84
N GLU A 52 -20.66 7.79 -5.70
CA GLU A 52 -20.61 9.11 -6.35
C GLU A 52 -21.88 9.89 -5.99
N SER A 53 -21.70 11.18 -5.75
CA SER A 53 -22.77 12.14 -5.48
C SER A 53 -22.45 13.45 -6.21
N GLU A 54 -23.40 14.38 -6.24
CA GLU A 54 -23.18 15.74 -6.75
C GLU A 54 -22.03 16.48 -6.02
N ARG A 55 -21.69 16.06 -4.80
CA ARG A 55 -20.58 16.61 -4.01
C ARG A 55 -19.25 15.90 -4.24
N GLY A 56 -19.21 14.93 -5.15
CA GLY A 56 -18.04 14.13 -5.49
C GLY A 56 -18.08 12.70 -4.96
N ILE A 57 -16.90 12.09 -4.94
CA ILE A 57 -16.70 10.68 -4.62
C ILE A 57 -16.60 10.50 -3.09
N PHE A 58 -17.29 9.49 -2.56
CA PHE A 58 -17.31 9.16 -1.13
C PHE A 58 -17.09 7.66 -0.90
N VAL A 59 -16.66 7.30 0.31
CA VAL A 59 -16.55 5.90 0.74
C VAL A 59 -17.81 5.51 1.51
N LYS A 60 -18.56 4.53 1.01
CA LYS A 60 -19.72 3.93 1.67
C LYS A 60 -19.26 3.19 2.92
N LEU A 61 -19.58 3.74 4.09
CA LEU A 61 -19.34 3.06 5.36
C LEU A 61 -20.18 1.79 5.43
N ARG A 62 -19.56 0.68 5.84
CA ARG A 62 -20.28 -0.54 6.22
C ARG A 62 -20.45 -0.49 7.73
N ILE A 63 -21.68 -0.29 8.20
CA ILE A 63 -22.02 -0.55 9.60
C ILE A 63 -22.08 -2.07 9.72
N MET A 64 -20.99 -2.66 10.19
CA MET A 64 -20.87 -4.10 10.32
C MET A 64 -21.79 -4.60 11.43
N THR A 65 -22.71 -5.50 11.09
CA THR A 65 -23.52 -6.23 12.07
C THR A 65 -22.86 -7.54 12.54
N ASN A 66 -21.71 -7.94 11.97
CA ASN A 66 -20.88 -9.11 12.35
C ASN A 66 -19.38 -8.90 11.97
N ASP A 67 -18.47 -9.62 12.65
CA ASP A 67 -16.99 -9.60 12.67
C ASP A 67 -16.18 -9.66 11.34
N SER A 68 -16.63 -9.05 10.24
CA SER A 68 -15.83 -8.99 9.00
C SER A 68 -14.58 -8.10 9.16
N LYS A 69 -13.46 -8.69 9.56
CA LYS A 69 -12.16 -8.01 9.63
C LYS A 69 -11.79 -7.38 8.28
N PRO A 70 -11.15 -6.20 8.26
CA PRO A 70 -10.60 -5.64 7.03
C PRO A 70 -9.56 -6.60 6.44
N ASN A 71 -9.54 -6.71 5.11
CA ASN A 71 -8.62 -7.59 4.40
C ASN A 71 -7.32 -6.90 3.97
N ASN A 72 -7.26 -5.57 4.05
CA ASN A 72 -6.07 -4.76 3.83
C ASN A 72 -5.84 -3.80 5.00
N ASP A 73 -4.58 -3.41 5.20
CA ASP A 73 -4.17 -2.35 6.11
C ASP A 73 -4.23 -0.98 5.42
N LEU A 74 -4.00 -0.95 4.10
CA LEU A 74 -4.12 0.23 3.25
C LEU A 74 -5.12 0.00 2.12
N TYR A 75 -6.09 0.89 2.01
CA TYR A 75 -7.05 0.95 0.91
C TYR A 75 -6.76 2.14 0.01
N LEU A 76 -6.35 1.87 -1.23
CA LEU A 76 -6.07 2.88 -2.26
C LEU A 76 -7.32 3.21 -3.05
N ILE A 77 -7.57 4.51 -3.25
CA ILE A 77 -8.61 4.98 -4.16
C ILE A 77 -8.14 4.80 -5.60
N ASP A 78 -8.90 4.04 -6.36
CA ASP A 78 -8.71 3.84 -7.79
C ASP A 78 -10.06 4.06 -8.48
N ASN A 79 -10.24 5.29 -8.93
CA ASN A 79 -11.43 5.79 -9.61
C ASN A 79 -11.26 5.78 -11.15
N ASN A 80 -10.21 5.15 -11.67
CA ASN A 80 -10.02 5.00 -13.10
C ASN A 80 -10.97 3.93 -13.65
N SER A 81 -11.52 4.15 -14.84
CA SER A 81 -12.40 3.19 -15.53
C SER A 81 -11.75 1.81 -15.72
N SER A 82 -10.42 1.75 -15.84
CA SER A 82 -9.68 0.51 -16.08
C SER A 82 -9.39 -0.31 -14.82
N LEU A 83 -9.60 0.23 -13.62
CA LEU A 83 -9.30 -0.38 -12.32
C LEU A 83 -7.91 -1.05 -12.26
N GLU A 84 -6.87 -0.24 -12.13
CA GLU A 84 -5.48 -0.70 -12.04
C GLU A 84 -5.20 -1.52 -10.77
N ILE A 85 -5.94 -1.25 -9.68
CA ILE A 85 -5.70 -1.82 -8.36
C ILE A 85 -6.75 -2.91 -8.04
N SER A 86 -6.28 -4.15 -7.87
CA SER A 86 -7.11 -5.24 -7.31
C SER A 86 -7.52 -4.99 -5.85
N LYS A 87 -8.67 -5.56 -5.43
CA LYS A 87 -9.18 -5.44 -4.05
C LYS A 87 -8.18 -5.94 -3.01
N GLU A 88 -7.39 -6.94 -3.38
CA GLU A 88 -6.31 -7.53 -2.60
C GLU A 88 -5.11 -7.58 -3.55
N HIS A 89 -4.25 -6.56 -3.51
CA HIS A 89 -3.26 -6.38 -4.57
C HIS A 89 -1.92 -6.95 -4.20
N CYS A 90 -1.35 -6.49 -3.09
CA CYS A 90 -0.06 -6.93 -2.63
C CYS A 90 0.03 -6.87 -1.10
N GLU A 91 1.06 -7.50 -0.56
CA GLU A 91 1.46 -7.39 0.84
C GLU A 91 2.96 -7.21 0.95
N ILE A 92 3.38 -6.48 1.98
CA ILE A 92 4.78 -6.37 2.38
C ILE A 92 4.95 -7.22 3.64
N SER A 93 5.87 -8.16 3.62
CA SER A 93 6.29 -8.94 4.80
C SER A 93 7.77 -8.73 5.09
N PHE A 94 8.25 -9.24 6.22
CA PHE A 94 9.67 -9.25 6.57
C PHE A 94 10.06 -10.66 6.97
N GLU A 95 10.91 -11.29 6.16
CA GLU A 95 11.26 -12.70 6.25
C GLU A 95 12.75 -12.87 5.96
N ASN A 96 13.44 -13.72 6.71
CA ASN A 96 14.88 -13.99 6.51
C ASN A 96 15.73 -12.70 6.41
N ASN A 97 15.44 -11.71 7.28
CA ASN A 97 16.11 -10.41 7.33
C ASN A 97 15.96 -9.56 6.05
N ASN A 98 14.92 -9.79 5.26
CA ASN A 98 14.60 -9.03 4.05
C ASN A 98 13.14 -8.62 4.06
N TYR A 99 12.85 -7.42 3.54
CA TYR A 99 11.49 -7.07 3.17
C TYR A 99 11.12 -7.77 1.87
N ILE A 100 9.91 -8.31 1.84
CA ILE A 100 9.37 -9.04 0.68
C ILE A 100 8.11 -8.32 0.22
N LEU A 101 8.05 -7.98 -1.06
CA LEU A 101 6.81 -7.54 -1.71
C LEU A 101 6.20 -8.72 -2.45
N LYS A 102 5.00 -9.11 -2.03
CA LYS A 102 4.24 -10.21 -2.62
C LYS A 102 2.98 -9.70 -3.27
N ASP A 103 2.84 -9.98 -4.56
CA ASP A 103 1.58 -9.77 -5.28
C ASP A 103 0.59 -10.89 -4.89
N ARG A 104 -0.64 -10.52 -4.56
CA ARG A 104 -1.68 -11.41 -4.02
C ARG A 104 -2.59 -11.99 -5.11
N GLY A 105 -2.10 -12.07 -6.35
CA GLY A 105 -2.90 -12.51 -7.50
C GLY A 105 -3.65 -11.34 -8.14
N SER A 106 -3.00 -10.19 -8.25
CA SER A 106 -3.56 -9.02 -8.90
C SER A 106 -3.79 -9.27 -10.40
N THR A 107 -4.76 -8.54 -10.94
CA THR A 107 -5.12 -8.65 -12.36
C THR A 107 -4.05 -8.01 -13.25
N ASN A 108 -3.62 -6.80 -12.89
CA ASN A 108 -2.74 -5.96 -13.72
C ASN A 108 -1.26 -6.05 -13.36
N GLY A 109 -0.94 -6.66 -12.22
CA GLY A 109 0.44 -6.91 -11.78
C GLY A 109 1.00 -5.85 -10.86
N THR A 110 2.22 -6.14 -10.39
CA THR A 110 3.04 -5.27 -9.56
C THR A 110 4.42 -5.14 -10.18
N THR A 111 5.02 -3.95 -10.06
CA THR A 111 6.31 -3.58 -10.66
C THR A 111 7.24 -3.00 -9.59
N ILE A 112 8.52 -3.38 -9.61
CA ILE A 112 9.58 -2.78 -8.78
C ILE A 112 10.62 -2.16 -9.71
N ASN A 113 10.94 -0.88 -9.49
CA ASN A 113 11.95 -0.14 -10.26
C ASN A 113 11.76 -0.27 -11.79
N GLY A 114 10.51 -0.25 -12.26
CA GLY A 114 10.17 -0.41 -13.68
C GLY A 114 10.16 -1.84 -14.22
N VAL A 115 10.53 -2.84 -13.40
CA VAL A 115 10.48 -4.25 -13.78
C VAL A 115 9.22 -4.91 -13.21
N SER A 116 8.27 -5.23 -14.08
CA SER A 116 7.05 -5.98 -13.72
C SER A 116 7.41 -7.41 -13.33
N PHE A 117 6.90 -7.88 -12.19
CA PHE A 117 7.16 -9.24 -11.71
C PHE A 117 5.90 -10.06 -11.45
N ALA A 118 4.71 -9.48 -11.53
CA ALA A 118 3.46 -10.20 -11.26
C ALA A 118 2.33 -9.81 -12.24
N GLY A 119 1.15 -10.40 -12.05
CA GLY A 119 -0.08 -10.11 -12.80
C GLY A 119 -0.76 -11.36 -13.34
N LYS A 120 -1.87 -11.19 -14.08
CA LYS A 120 -2.65 -12.31 -14.65
C LYS A 120 -3.12 -13.31 -13.57
N ASN A 121 -3.46 -12.80 -12.37
CA ASN A 121 -3.92 -13.57 -11.22
C ASN A 121 -2.91 -14.59 -10.69
N LYS A 122 -1.61 -14.34 -10.87
CA LYS A 122 -0.54 -15.15 -10.28
C LYS A 122 0.01 -14.50 -9.01
N ILE A 123 0.26 -15.33 -8.00
CA ILE A 123 0.95 -14.93 -6.77
C ILE A 123 2.45 -15.06 -7.04
N GLU A 124 3.18 -13.94 -6.94
CA GLU A 124 4.63 -13.88 -7.06
C GLU A 124 5.19 -12.92 -6.02
N GLU A 125 6.46 -13.09 -5.65
CA GLU A 125 7.13 -12.26 -4.65
C GLU A 125 8.56 -11.91 -5.04
N LYS A 126 9.01 -10.75 -4.55
CA LYS A 126 10.37 -10.23 -4.76
C LYS A 126 10.87 -9.57 -3.49
N ILE A 127 12.19 -9.59 -3.31
CA ILE A 127 12.85 -8.79 -2.29
C ILE A 127 12.61 -7.31 -2.61
N LEU A 128 12.19 -6.57 -1.61
CA LEU A 128 11.97 -5.13 -1.63
C LEU A 128 13.08 -4.48 -0.78
N LYS A 129 13.80 -3.53 -1.36
CA LYS A 129 14.92 -2.86 -0.70
C LYS A 129 14.59 -1.42 -0.36
N ASP A 130 15.32 -0.87 0.60
CA ASP A 130 15.26 0.55 0.92
C ASP A 130 15.51 1.41 -0.33
N GLY A 131 14.62 2.38 -0.55
CA GLY A 131 14.64 3.28 -1.70
C GLY A 131 13.91 2.75 -2.95
N ASP A 132 13.51 1.48 -2.99
CA ASP A 132 12.83 0.90 -4.16
C ASP A 132 11.51 1.60 -4.46
N THR A 133 11.23 1.74 -5.76
CA THR A 133 9.95 2.24 -6.26
C THR A 133 9.02 1.07 -6.57
N ILE A 134 7.86 1.06 -5.92
CA ILE A 134 6.76 0.15 -6.16
C ILE A 134 5.75 0.82 -7.07
N GLN A 135 5.36 0.15 -8.15
CA GLN A 135 4.24 0.54 -8.99
C GLN A 135 3.16 -0.55 -8.93
N ILE A 136 1.93 -0.13 -8.60
CA ILE A 136 0.77 -1.00 -8.41
C ILE A 136 -0.12 -0.91 -9.65
N GLY A 137 -0.48 -2.07 -10.22
CA GLY A 137 -1.23 -2.15 -11.47
C GLY A 137 -0.33 -2.33 -12.69
N SER A 138 -0.88 -2.03 -13.87
CA SER A 138 -0.18 -2.29 -15.13
C SER A 138 1.06 -1.41 -15.28
N VAL A 139 1.90 -1.70 -16.28
CA VAL A 139 3.07 -0.86 -16.61
C VAL A 139 2.70 0.59 -16.96
N LYS A 140 1.44 0.86 -17.32
CA LYS A 140 0.91 2.21 -17.59
C LYS A 140 0.29 2.87 -16.35
N SER A 141 0.20 2.15 -15.23
CA SER A 141 -0.33 2.67 -13.99
C SER A 141 0.53 3.82 -13.47
N GLU A 142 -0.15 4.86 -12.99
CA GLU A 142 0.48 6.00 -12.35
C GLU A 142 0.61 5.82 -10.83
N PHE A 143 0.13 4.71 -10.27
CA PHE A 143 0.22 4.43 -8.83
C PHE A 143 1.63 3.99 -8.43
N LYS A 144 2.51 4.97 -8.25
CA LYS A 144 3.93 4.83 -7.89
C LYS A 144 4.21 5.32 -6.48
N PHE A 145 4.91 4.50 -5.71
CA PHE A 145 5.28 4.78 -4.33
C PHE A 145 6.72 4.39 -4.08
N GLN A 146 7.41 5.11 -3.21
CA GLN A 146 8.74 4.76 -2.74
C GLN A 146 8.65 4.07 -1.38
N PHE A 147 9.38 2.98 -1.23
CA PHE A 147 9.55 2.26 0.02
C PHE A 147 10.82 2.73 0.72
N LEU A 148 10.71 3.13 1.98
CA LEU A 148 11.84 3.59 2.79
C LEU A 148 11.86 2.88 4.14
N VAL A 149 13.02 2.39 4.54
CA VAL A 149 13.24 1.59 5.74
C VAL A 149 13.77 2.47 6.87
N PHE A 150 13.24 2.25 8.08
CA PHE A 150 13.54 3.03 9.28
C PHE A 150 13.96 2.15 10.48
N ASP A 151 13.76 0.83 10.42
CA ASP A 151 14.36 -0.12 11.36
C ASP A 151 15.84 -0.36 11.02
N ILE A 152 16.68 0.64 11.35
CA ILE A 152 18.15 0.54 11.36
C ILE A 152 18.67 0.68 12.79
#